data_AF-A0A8D0NK86-F1
#
_entry.id   AF-A0A8D0NK86-F1
#
_cell.length_a   1.000
_cell.length_b   1.000
_cell.length_c   1.000
_cell.angle_alpha   90.00
_cell.angle_beta   90.00
_cell.angle_gamma   90.00
#
_symmetry.space_group_name_H-M   'P 1'
#
loop_
_entity.id
_entity.type
_entity.pdbx_description
1 polymer ?
#
loop_
_entity_poly.entity_id
_entity_poly.type
_entity_poly.pdbx_seq_one_letter_code
_entity_poly.pdbx_strand_id
1 'polypeptide(L)'
;MDLLTFNQFAVLLWKNFTLKRRQFFNLMLEILAALVFPVMLLLFRSVVTITAIGPYNFTSQPISTLPSFLKNAEEWKLVYVPSNVDVLKDITENVKRNLNIIQGFSSETEFEKHIKHDFDSEKVLAAIVFDYDFKNSSDPLPLQVRKFSCSSHF
;
A
#
# COMPACT_ATOMS: atom_id res chain seq x y z
N MET A 1 71.42 -2.85 38.47
CA MET A 1 69.99 -2.49 38.49
C MET A 1 69.29 -3.56 39.29
N ASP A 2 68.73 -3.19 40.43
CA ASP A 2 68.37 -4.14 41.48
C ASP A 2 67.17 -5.02 41.10
N LEU A 3 67.22 -6.32 41.41
CA LEU A 3 66.15 -7.31 41.21
C LEU A 3 64.79 -6.84 41.77
N LEU A 4 64.83 -5.99 42.79
CA LEU A 4 63.68 -5.38 43.43
C LEU A 4 62.92 -4.41 42.50
N THR A 5 63.64 -3.62 41.69
CA THR A 5 63.05 -2.65 40.76
C THR A 5 62.39 -3.35 39.57
N PHE A 6 62.96 -4.48 39.12
CA PHE A 6 62.36 -5.34 38.11
C PHE A 6 61.05 -5.97 38.57
N ASN A 7 60.98 -6.46 39.81
CA ASN A 7 59.75 -7.00 40.38
C ASN A 7 58.65 -5.93 40.53
N GLN A 8 59.00 -4.71 40.94
CA GLN A 8 58.05 -3.58 40.94
C GLN A 8 57.56 -3.26 39.52
N PHE A 9 58.45 -3.26 38.53
CA PHE A 9 58.07 -3.01 37.14
C PHE A 9 57.14 -4.09 36.58
N ALA A 10 57.39 -5.37 36.92
CA ALA A 10 56.55 -6.50 36.55
C ALA A 10 55.14 -6.40 37.15
N VAL A 11 55.02 -6.00 38.42
CA VAL A 11 53.72 -5.78 39.08
C VAL A 11 52.96 -4.62 38.44
N LEU A 12 53.66 -3.53 38.09
CA LEU A 12 53.06 -2.40 37.38
C LEU A 12 52.59 -2.79 35.98
N LEU A 13 53.36 -3.59 35.25
CA LEU A 13 52.97 -4.15 33.95
C LEU A 13 51.77 -5.09 34.08
N TRP A 14 51.77 -5.99 35.06
CA TRP A 14 50.65 -6.90 35.32
C TRP A 14 49.36 -6.13 35.63
N LYS A 15 49.45 -5.08 36.45
CA LYS A 15 48.33 -4.20 36.77
C LYS A 15 47.80 -3.48 35.53
N ASN A 16 48.69 -2.86 34.75
CA ASN A 16 48.31 -2.17 33.52
C ASN A 16 47.75 -3.11 32.45
N PHE A 17 48.33 -4.30 32.30
CA PHE A 17 47.89 -5.33 31.37
C PHE A 17 46.49 -5.84 31.72
N THR A 18 46.24 -6.11 33.00
CA THR A 18 44.93 -6.57 33.48
C THR A 18 43.85 -5.51 33.29
N LEU A 19 44.19 -4.23 33.54
CA LEU A 19 43.29 -3.10 33.31
C LEU A 19 42.96 -2.92 31.82
N LYS A 20 43.99 -2.94 30.96
CA LYS A 20 43.85 -2.83 29.50
C LYS A 20 43.07 -4.00 28.89
N ARG A 21 43.27 -5.22 29.43
CA ARG A 21 42.54 -6.43 29.02
C ARG A 21 41.04 -6.30 29.31
N ARG A 22 40.64 -5.83 30.51
CA ARG A 22 39.21 -5.62 30.84
C ARG A 22 38.56 -4.58 29.93
N GLN A 23 39.26 -3.48 29.65
CA GLN A 23 38.73 -2.42 28.79
C GLN A 23 38.60 -2.86 27.32
N PHE A 24 39.52 -3.70 26.84
CA PHE A 24 39.41 -4.32 25.52
C PHE A 24 38.18 -5.23 25.39
N PHE A 25 37.91 -6.07 26.40
CA PHE A 25 36.70 -6.90 26.42
C PHE A 25 35.42 -6.06 26.42
N ASN A 26 35.38 -4.96 27.17
CA ASN A 26 34.22 -4.07 27.19
C ASN A 26 33.98 -3.44 25.81
N LEU A 27 35.03 -2.92 25.17
CA LEU A 27 34.94 -2.34 23.81
C LEU A 27 34.49 -3.37 22.78
N MET A 28 35.00 -4.60 22.87
CA MET A 28 34.58 -5.69 21.98
C MET A 28 33.10 -6.04 22.14
N LEU A 29 32.61 -6.08 23.38
CA LEU A 29 31.21 -6.37 23.68
C LEU A 29 30.29 -5.23 23.20
N GLU A 30 30.73 -3.98 23.35
CA GLU A 30 30.02 -2.80 22.87
C GLU A 30 29.90 -2.78 21.33
N ILE A 31 30.98 -3.07 20.62
CA ILE A 31 30.98 -3.21 19.15
C ILE A 31 30.09 -4.37 18.71
N LEU A 32 30.18 -5.52 19.39
CA LEU A 32 29.35 -6.68 19.09
C LEU A 32 27.87 -6.38 19.30
N ALA A 33 27.52 -5.70 20.40
CA ALA A 33 26.16 -5.27 20.70
C ALA A 33 25.61 -4.31 19.63
N ALA A 34 26.42 -3.35 19.16
CA ALA A 34 26.06 -2.46 18.07
C ALA A 34 25.84 -3.20 16.73
N LEU A 35 26.51 -4.33 16.52
CA LEU A 35 26.40 -5.15 15.30
C LEU A 35 25.21 -6.12 15.29
N VAL A 36 24.60 -6.44 16.43
CA VAL A 36 23.48 -7.40 16.50
C VAL A 36 22.32 -6.95 15.61
N PHE A 37 21.87 -5.71 15.75
CA PHE A 37 20.74 -5.17 15.00
C PHE A 37 20.95 -5.19 13.47
N PRO A 38 22.03 -4.64 12.91
CA PRO A 38 22.23 -4.64 11.46
C PRO A 38 22.38 -6.05 10.89
N VAL A 39 23.06 -6.96 11.60
CA VAL A 39 23.18 -8.36 11.16
C VAL A 39 21.81 -9.05 11.13
N MET A 40 20.97 -8.83 12.15
CA MET A 40 19.61 -9.39 12.18
C MET A 40 18.74 -8.87 11.02
N LEU A 41 18.82 -7.57 10.69
CA LEU A 41 18.11 -6.99 9.56
C LEU A 41 18.57 -7.57 8.22
N LEU A 42 19.89 -7.79 8.05
CA LEU A 42 20.44 -8.41 6.85
C LEU A 42 20.00 -9.86 6.70
N LEU A 43 19.97 -10.63 7.80
CA LEU A 43 19.44 -11.99 7.80
C LEU A 43 17.96 -12.00 7.43
N PHE A 44 17.16 -11.13 8.03
CA PHE A 44 15.74 -11.00 7.71
C PHE A 44 15.53 -10.65 6.24
N ARG A 45 16.31 -9.69 5.70
CA ARG A 45 16.28 -9.36 4.27
C ARG A 45 16.71 -10.52 3.37
N SER A 46 17.65 -11.35 3.81
CA SER A 46 18.11 -12.52 3.05
C SER A 46 17.08 -13.66 3.05
N VAL A 47 16.33 -13.82 4.14
CA VAL A 47 15.29 -14.86 4.27
C VAL A 47 13.98 -14.42 3.62
N VAL A 48 13.65 -13.14 3.72
CA VAL A 48 12.46 -12.57 3.09
C VAL A 48 12.78 -12.23 1.64
N THR A 49 12.57 -13.21 0.77
CA THR A 49 12.47 -12.97 -0.67
C THR A 49 11.23 -12.11 -0.91
N ILE A 50 11.45 -10.81 -1.13
CA ILE A 50 10.41 -9.93 -1.67
C ILE A 50 10.19 -10.40 -3.11
N THR A 51 9.19 -11.24 -3.31
CA THR A 51 8.69 -11.54 -4.64
C THR A 51 8.12 -10.23 -5.17
N ALA A 52 8.82 -9.60 -6.10
CA ALA A 52 8.24 -8.56 -6.92
C ALA A 52 7.11 -9.22 -7.70
N ILE A 53 5.89 -9.15 -7.16
CA ILE A 53 4.72 -9.73 -7.81
C ILE A 53 4.55 -8.92 -9.09
N GLY A 54 4.72 -9.59 -10.22
CA GLY A 54 4.57 -8.97 -11.54
C GLY A 54 3.17 -8.39 -11.73
N PRO A 55 2.91 -7.73 -12.86
CA PRO A 55 1.58 -7.19 -13.15
C PRO A 55 0.55 -8.31 -13.10
N TYR A 56 -0.45 -8.16 -12.22
CA TYR A 56 -1.57 -9.08 -12.14
C TYR A 56 -2.42 -8.92 -13.41
N ASN A 57 -2.43 -9.97 -14.23
CA ASN A 57 -3.31 -10.05 -15.39
C ASN A 57 -4.59 -10.78 -14.98
N PHE A 58 -5.65 -10.03 -14.68
CA PHE A 58 -6.96 -10.59 -14.41
C PHE A 58 -7.66 -10.92 -15.73
N THR A 59 -8.15 -12.15 -15.88
CA THR A 59 -9.02 -12.51 -17.00
C THR A 59 -10.36 -11.80 -16.85
N SER A 60 -10.94 -11.34 -17.97
CA SER A 60 -12.27 -10.73 -17.98
C SER A 60 -13.29 -11.70 -17.38
N GLN A 61 -13.99 -11.27 -16.32
CA GLN A 61 -15.05 -12.04 -15.70
C GLN A 61 -16.41 -11.54 -16.20
N PRO A 62 -17.35 -12.45 -16.53
CA PRO A 62 -18.66 -12.04 -16.99
C PRO A 62 -19.46 -11.42 -15.86
N ILE A 63 -20.16 -10.33 -16.18
CA ILE A 63 -20.99 -9.58 -15.23
C ILE A 63 -22.16 -10.43 -14.69
N SER A 64 -22.64 -11.41 -15.46
CA SER A 64 -23.74 -12.30 -15.08
C SER A 64 -23.39 -13.20 -13.87
N THR A 65 -22.12 -13.55 -13.70
CA THR A 65 -21.65 -14.43 -12.61
C THR A 65 -21.29 -13.66 -11.33
N LEU A 66 -21.71 -12.40 -11.18
CA LEU A 66 -21.50 -11.66 -9.94
C LEU A 66 -22.10 -12.43 -8.75
N PRO A 67 -21.37 -12.56 -7.62
CA PRO A 67 -21.90 -13.20 -6.44
C PRO A 67 -23.09 -12.44 -5.89
N SER A 68 -24.03 -13.17 -5.27
CA SER A 68 -25.33 -12.65 -4.85
C SER A 68 -25.25 -11.43 -3.92
N PHE A 69 -24.23 -11.37 -3.06
CA PHE A 69 -24.02 -10.23 -2.16
C PHE A 69 -23.76 -8.92 -2.91
N LEU A 70 -23.19 -8.94 -4.12
CA LEU A 70 -22.98 -7.73 -4.93
C LEU A 70 -24.18 -7.35 -5.80
N LYS A 71 -25.22 -8.19 -5.86
CA LYS A 71 -26.40 -7.94 -6.70
C LYS A 71 -27.47 -7.09 -6.02
N ASN A 72 -27.33 -6.84 -4.72
CA ASN A 72 -28.27 -6.06 -3.92
C ASN A 72 -28.04 -4.56 -4.10
N ALA A 73 -28.92 -3.88 -4.84
CA ALA A 73 -28.88 -2.43 -5.07
C ALA A 73 -29.23 -1.58 -3.84
N GLU A 74 -29.84 -2.19 -2.82
CA GLU A 74 -30.13 -1.54 -1.54
C GLU A 74 -28.90 -1.43 -0.64
N GLU A 75 -27.93 -2.34 -0.82
CA GLU A 75 -26.70 -2.43 -0.02
C GLU A 75 -25.51 -1.82 -0.76
N TRP A 76 -25.43 -2.00 -2.09
CA TRP A 76 -24.26 -1.62 -2.88
C TRP A 76 -24.64 -0.75 -4.06
N LYS A 77 -23.81 0.27 -4.29
CA LYS A 77 -23.89 1.21 -5.40
C LYS A 77 -22.53 1.30 -6.09
N LEU A 78 -22.53 1.09 -7.40
CA LEU A 78 -21.38 1.32 -8.27
C LEU A 78 -21.56 2.68 -8.93
N VAL A 79 -20.58 3.56 -8.76
CA VAL A 79 -20.66 4.94 -9.24
C VAL A 79 -19.78 5.14 -10.47
N TYR A 80 -20.23 5.95 -11.42
CA TYR A 80 -19.40 6.42 -12.53
C TYR A 80 -19.52 7.93 -12.76
N VAL A 81 -18.42 8.54 -13.22
CA VAL A 81 -18.32 9.98 -13.51
C VAL A 81 -17.44 10.19 -14.77
N PRO A 82 -17.86 11.00 -15.76
CA PRO A 82 -19.07 11.82 -15.78
C PRO A 82 -20.27 11.14 -16.51
N SER A 83 -21.50 11.48 -16.12
CA SER A 83 -22.74 10.92 -16.71
C SER A 83 -23.31 11.68 -17.90
N ASN A 84 -22.70 12.81 -18.27
CA ASN A 84 -23.12 13.68 -19.38
C ASN A 84 -22.61 13.24 -20.76
N VAL A 85 -21.90 12.12 -20.85
CA VAL A 85 -21.33 11.57 -22.09
C VAL A 85 -22.21 10.44 -22.60
N ASP A 86 -22.65 10.52 -23.86
CA ASP A 86 -23.56 9.57 -24.49
C ASP A 86 -22.94 8.17 -24.54
N VAL A 87 -21.65 8.08 -24.84
CA VAL A 87 -20.92 6.80 -24.91
C VAL A 87 -20.87 6.11 -23.55
N LEU A 88 -20.67 6.86 -22.46
CA LEU A 88 -20.68 6.32 -21.09
C LEU A 88 -22.10 5.93 -20.67
N LYS A 89 -23.10 6.70 -21.09
CA LYS A 89 -24.50 6.40 -20.84
C LYS A 89 -24.93 5.10 -21.51
N ASP A 90 -24.58 4.88 -22.78
CA ASP A 90 -24.92 3.65 -23.51
C ASP A 90 -24.30 2.40 -22.87
N ILE A 91 -23.02 2.48 -22.48
CA ILE A 91 -22.34 1.41 -21.76
C ILE A 91 -23.04 1.16 -20.42
N THR A 92 -23.29 2.22 -19.67
CA THR A 92 -23.95 2.14 -18.36
C THR A 92 -25.34 1.54 -18.49
N GLU A 93 -26.13 1.89 -19.50
CA GLU A 93 -27.45 1.31 -19.72
C GLU A 93 -27.36 -0.19 -20.00
N ASN A 94 -26.35 -0.64 -20.76
CA ASN A 94 -26.12 -2.06 -20.99
C ASN A 94 -25.67 -2.80 -19.73
N VAL A 95 -24.82 -2.18 -18.91
CA VAL A 95 -24.40 -2.76 -17.63
C VAL A 95 -25.56 -2.74 -16.63
N LYS A 96 -26.39 -1.68 -16.62
CA LYS A 96 -27.55 -1.52 -15.72
C LYS A 96 -28.62 -2.58 -15.95
N ARG A 97 -28.80 -3.02 -17.20
CA ARG A 97 -29.67 -4.16 -17.54
C ARG A 97 -29.24 -5.46 -16.85
N ASN A 98 -27.94 -5.61 -16.57
CA ASN A 98 -27.38 -6.79 -15.93
C ASN A 98 -27.07 -6.59 -14.44
N LEU A 99 -26.91 -5.34 -14.00
CA LEU A 99 -26.54 -4.92 -12.65
C LEU A 99 -27.39 -3.72 -12.24
N ASN A 100 -28.35 -3.93 -11.33
CA ASN A 100 -29.23 -2.86 -10.86
C ASN A 100 -28.55 -1.87 -9.88
N ILE A 101 -27.24 -1.99 -9.67
CA ILE A 101 -26.48 -1.28 -8.64
C ILE A 101 -25.84 0.04 -9.13
N ILE A 102 -26.08 0.48 -10.37
CA ILE A 102 -25.28 1.56 -10.99
C ILE A 102 -25.93 2.94 -10.83
N GLN A 103 -25.13 3.92 -10.40
CA GLN A 103 -25.50 5.33 -10.29
C GLN A 103 -24.47 6.23 -10.98
N GLY A 104 -24.92 7.23 -11.74
CA GLY A 104 -24.04 8.17 -12.45
C GLY A 104 -24.12 9.58 -11.86
N PHE A 105 -22.99 10.28 -11.80
CA PHE A 105 -22.93 11.70 -11.46
C PHE A 105 -22.36 12.52 -12.60
N SER A 106 -22.82 13.77 -12.72
CA SER A 106 -22.43 14.65 -13.83
C SER A 106 -20.99 15.16 -13.69
N SER A 107 -20.50 15.32 -12.46
CA SER A 107 -19.18 15.85 -12.15
C SER A 107 -18.57 15.25 -10.89
N GLU A 108 -17.24 15.33 -10.77
CA GLU A 108 -16.52 14.91 -9.57
C GLU A 108 -16.96 15.70 -8.33
N THR A 109 -17.24 17.00 -8.49
CA THR A 109 -17.71 17.86 -7.39
C THR A 109 -19.06 17.43 -6.84
N GLU A 110 -19.99 17.02 -7.72
CA GLU A 110 -21.29 16.50 -7.32
C GLU A 110 -21.16 15.17 -6.58
N PHE A 111 -20.29 14.28 -7.08
CA PHE A 111 -19.95 13.03 -6.43
C PHE A 111 -19.28 13.22 -5.06
N GLU A 112 -18.34 14.15 -4.95
CA GLU A 112 -17.65 14.47 -3.70
C GLU A 112 -18.62 15.05 -2.67
N LYS A 113 -19.56 15.90 -3.11
CA LYS A 113 -20.62 16.43 -2.25
C LYS A 113 -21.51 15.30 -1.71
N HIS A 114 -21.90 14.36 -2.58
CA HIS A 114 -22.69 13.19 -2.22
C HIS A 114 -21.96 12.32 -1.19
N ILE A 115 -20.66 12.01 -1.39
CA ILE A 115 -19.90 11.25 -0.39
C ILE A 115 -19.82 11.97 0.96
N LYS A 116 -19.58 13.29 0.95
CA LYS A 116 -19.33 14.05 2.18
C LYS A 116 -20.59 14.31 3.01
N HIS A 117 -21.78 14.34 2.39
CA HIS A 117 -23.00 14.80 3.05
C HIS A 117 -24.10 13.74 3.15
N ASP A 118 -24.04 12.67 2.34
CA ASP A 118 -25.06 11.61 2.37
C ASP A 118 -24.56 10.37 3.13
N PHE A 119 -25.43 9.84 4.01
CA PHE A 119 -25.23 8.57 4.72
C PHE A 119 -25.19 7.35 3.78
N ASP A 120 -25.67 7.52 2.54
CA ASP A 120 -25.63 6.48 1.50
C ASP A 120 -24.23 6.31 0.87
N SER A 121 -23.24 7.10 1.30
CA SER A 121 -21.83 6.96 0.91
C SER A 121 -21.21 5.63 1.34
N GLU A 122 -21.65 5.06 2.48
CA GLU A 122 -21.23 3.74 2.96
C GLU A 122 -21.62 2.61 2.01
N LYS A 123 -22.66 2.82 1.20
CA LYS A 123 -23.14 1.85 0.21
C LYS A 123 -22.38 1.94 -1.11
N VAL A 124 -21.47 2.90 -1.29
CA VAL A 124 -20.69 3.04 -2.54
C VAL A 124 -19.53 2.04 -2.53
N LEU A 125 -19.65 0.99 -3.35
CA LEU A 125 -18.65 -0.07 -3.47
C LEU A 125 -17.39 0.44 -4.18
N ALA A 126 -17.59 1.10 -5.32
CA ALA A 126 -16.51 1.64 -6.12
C ALA A 126 -17.01 2.81 -6.97
N ALA A 127 -16.09 3.71 -7.31
CA ALA A 127 -16.33 4.80 -8.25
C ALA A 127 -15.33 4.74 -9.40
N ILE A 128 -15.86 4.79 -10.62
CA ILE A 128 -15.09 4.85 -11.86
C ILE A 128 -15.09 6.30 -12.33
N VAL A 129 -13.91 6.92 -12.29
CA VAL A 129 -13.74 8.32 -12.70
C VAL A 129 -12.90 8.35 -13.96
N PHE A 130 -13.52 8.83 -15.05
CA PHE A 130 -12.85 8.99 -16.34
C PHE A 130 -12.14 10.34 -16.37
N ASP A 131 -10.82 10.29 -16.23
CA ASP A 131 -9.93 11.45 -16.36
C ASP A 131 -9.74 11.77 -17.86
N TYR A 132 -10.78 12.38 -18.43
CA TYR A 132 -10.80 12.86 -19.80
C TYR A 132 -11.74 14.05 -19.94
N ASP A 133 -11.24 15.14 -20.53
CA ASP A 133 -12.03 16.32 -20.86
C ASP A 133 -12.89 16.04 -22.09
N PHE A 134 -14.06 15.42 -21.87
CA PHE A 134 -15.10 15.30 -22.89
C PHE A 134 -15.58 16.70 -23.27
N LYS A 135 -15.28 17.14 -24.50
CA LYS A 135 -15.73 18.44 -25.03
C LYS A 135 -17.12 18.35 -25.61
N ASN A 136 -17.47 17.18 -26.15
CA ASN A 136 -18.80 16.85 -26.64
C ASN A 136 -19.31 15.57 -25.99
N SER A 137 -20.64 15.44 -25.87
CA SER A 137 -21.27 14.24 -25.33
C SER A 137 -21.01 12.98 -26.18
N SER A 138 -20.73 13.15 -27.47
CA SER A 138 -20.43 12.06 -28.41
C SER A 138 -18.93 11.76 -28.58
N ASP A 139 -18.06 12.34 -27.76
CA ASP A 139 -16.62 12.07 -27.83
C ASP A 139 -16.32 10.60 -27.47
N PRO A 140 -15.34 9.95 -28.15
CA PRO A 140 -15.02 8.55 -27.93
C PRO A 140 -14.38 8.29 -26.55
N LEU A 141 -14.51 7.07 -26.04
CA LEU A 141 -13.89 6.67 -24.77
C LEU A 141 -12.37 6.79 -24.82
N PRO A 142 -11.74 7.31 -23.75
CA PRO A 142 -10.29 7.31 -23.64
C PRO A 142 -9.77 5.87 -23.53
N LEU A 143 -8.64 5.60 -24.17
CA LEU A 143 -7.97 4.30 -24.13
C LEU A 143 -7.36 3.97 -22.75
N GLN A 144 -7.32 4.95 -21.84
CA GLN A 144 -6.68 4.82 -20.51
C GLN A 144 -7.58 5.41 -19.43
N VAL A 145 -7.83 4.64 -18.38
CA VAL A 145 -8.52 5.08 -17.16
C VAL A 145 -7.45 5.27 -16.08
N ARG A 146 -7.24 6.51 -15.60
CA ARG A 146 -6.14 6.80 -14.67
C ARG A 146 -6.45 6.44 -13.21
N LYS A 147 -7.72 6.40 -12.80
CA LYS A 147 -8.06 6.21 -11.38
C LYS A 147 -9.28 5.31 -11.17
N PHE A 148 -9.04 4.18 -10.54
CA PHE A 148 -10.08 3.35 -9.93
C PHE A 148 -10.01 3.59 -8.42
N SER A 149 -11.08 4.14 -7.85
CA SER A 149 -11.20 4.33 -6.40
C SER A 149 -12.16 3.29 -5.84
N CYS A 150 -11.62 2.31 -5.12
CA CYS A 150 -12.40 1.30 -4.42
C CYS A 150 -12.58 1.75 -2.96
N SER A 151 -13.81 1.77 -2.46
CA SER A 151 -14.04 2.07 -1.04
C SER A 151 -13.73 0.82 -0.22
N SER A 152 -12.57 0.80 0.43
CA SER A 152 -12.20 -0.31 1.31
C SER A 152 -12.78 -0.07 2.70
N HIS A 153 -14.08 -0.28 2.86
CA HIS A 153 -14.69 -0.55 4.15
C HIS A 153 -15.06 -2.04 4.18
N PHE A 154 -14.06 -2.86 4.52
CA PHE A 154 -14.22 -4.24 4.97
C PHE A 154 -13.72 -4.33 6.41
#